data_AF-A0A366E1L5-F1
#
_entry.id   AF-A0A366E1L5-F1
#
_cell.length_a   1.000
_cell.length_b   1.000
_cell.length_c   1.000
_cell.angle_alpha   90.00
_cell.angle_beta   90.00
_cell.angle_gamma   90.00
#
_symmetry.space_group_name_H-M   'P 1'
#
loop_
_entity.id
_entity.type
_entity.pdbx_description
1 polymer ?
#
loop_
_entity_poly.entity_id
_entity_poly.type
_entity_poly.pdbx_seq_one_letter_code
_entity_poly.pdbx_strand_id
1 'polypeptide(L)'
;MSEELDDIGQQTAAIMKTMLQLATLVALRTRERGQKEAEARAKITEARLKEARELQIREARDNKSKDPRNLELARLVERAVPTVEKAAPGVEKIAPGVQKSGGSKGVSLYKDRYLSQADTAHTAMATTATTAATAASQPLMRYDSTERRMAIAAHLARIGVAPELAAVRMLVEVGQGQALEDAVRAKPDAQRAVGTRAREIEARGLERVRQ
;
A
#
# COMPACT_ATOMS: atom_id res chain seq x y z
N MET A 1 -67.40 -19.03 -28.73
CA MET A 1 -66.90 -17.73 -29.20
C MET A 1 -66.34 -16.85 -28.05
N SER A 2 -67.10 -16.50 -27.00
CA SER A 2 -66.55 -15.68 -25.89
C SER A 2 -65.68 -16.47 -24.90
N GLU A 3 -66.10 -17.68 -24.52
CA GLU A 3 -65.37 -18.53 -23.57
C GLU A 3 -63.99 -18.97 -24.11
N GLU A 4 -63.89 -19.26 -25.41
CA GLU A 4 -62.63 -19.66 -26.06
C GLU A 4 -61.58 -18.54 -26.09
N LEU A 5 -62.01 -17.26 -26.12
CA LEU A 5 -61.11 -16.11 -26.10
C LEU A 5 -60.49 -15.90 -24.70
N ASP A 6 -61.28 -16.14 -23.65
CA ASP A 6 -60.79 -16.05 -22.26
C ASP A 6 -59.80 -17.18 -21.94
N ASP A 7 -60.02 -18.40 -22.44
CA ASP A 7 -59.10 -19.52 -22.27
C ASP A 7 -57.74 -19.29 -22.95
N ILE A 8 -57.74 -18.71 -24.16
CA ILE A 8 -56.51 -18.32 -24.87
C ILE A 8 -55.76 -17.23 -24.07
N GLY A 9 -56.48 -16.27 -23.51
CA GLY A 9 -55.92 -15.24 -22.64
C GLY A 9 -55.26 -15.83 -21.39
N GLN A 10 -55.93 -16.78 -20.72
CA GLN A 10 -55.40 -17.48 -19.54
C GLN A 10 -54.17 -18.32 -19.87
N GLN A 11 -54.18 -19.06 -20.99
CA GLN A 11 -53.03 -19.84 -21.45
C GLN A 11 -51.84 -18.94 -21.78
N THR A 12 -52.07 -17.83 -22.48
CA THR A 12 -51.02 -16.86 -22.83
C THR A 12 -50.41 -16.21 -21.59
N ALA A 13 -51.24 -15.85 -20.60
CA ALA A 13 -50.77 -15.33 -19.32
C ALA A 13 -49.96 -16.37 -18.52
N ALA A 14 -50.39 -17.64 -18.53
CA ALA A 14 -49.67 -18.74 -17.90
C ALA A 14 -48.29 -18.95 -18.56
N ILE A 15 -48.22 -18.92 -19.89
CA ILE A 15 -46.98 -19.03 -20.65
C ILE A 15 -46.05 -17.84 -20.37
N MET A 16 -46.55 -16.61 -20.35
CA MET A 16 -45.73 -15.44 -20.00
C MET A 16 -45.16 -15.56 -18.59
N LYS A 17 -45.96 -16.04 -17.63
CA LYS A 17 -45.52 -16.25 -16.26
C LYS A 17 -44.40 -17.29 -16.16
N THR A 18 -44.50 -18.41 -16.88
CA THR A 18 -43.44 -19.43 -16.88
C THR A 18 -42.17 -18.94 -17.58
N MET A 19 -42.29 -18.18 -18.68
CA MET A 19 -41.13 -17.55 -19.32
C MET A 19 -40.42 -16.56 -18.39
N LEU A 20 -41.17 -15.75 -17.64
CA LEU A 20 -40.60 -14.82 -16.67
C LEU A 20 -39.88 -15.55 -15.52
N GLN A 21 -40.44 -16.64 -15.03
CA GLN A 21 -39.81 -17.49 -14.00
C GLN A 21 -38.52 -18.13 -14.51
N LEU A 22 -38.49 -18.64 -15.74
CA LEU A 22 -37.28 -19.15 -16.37
C LEU A 22 -36.22 -18.05 -16.55
N ALA A 23 -36.61 -16.88 -17.03
CA ALA A 23 -35.71 -15.75 -17.22
C ALA A 23 -35.06 -15.29 -15.91
N THR A 24 -35.84 -15.21 -14.82
CA THR A 24 -35.32 -14.86 -13.49
C THR A 24 -34.36 -15.92 -12.96
N LEU A 25 -34.67 -17.21 -13.12
CA LEU A 25 -33.77 -18.29 -12.71
C LEU A 25 -32.45 -18.29 -13.49
N VAL A 26 -32.49 -18.03 -14.81
CA VAL A 26 -31.29 -17.89 -15.65
C VAL A 26 -30.47 -16.66 -15.22
N ALA A 27 -31.11 -15.54 -14.93
CA ALA A 27 -30.44 -14.33 -14.45
C ALA A 27 -29.73 -14.56 -13.10
N LEU A 28 -30.38 -15.27 -12.16
CA LEU A 28 -29.77 -15.62 -10.89
C LEU A 28 -28.60 -16.58 -11.07
N ARG A 29 -28.78 -17.63 -11.87
CA ARG A 29 -27.73 -18.63 -12.13
C ARG A 29 -26.51 -18.04 -12.83
N THR A 30 -26.71 -17.12 -13.77
CA THR A 30 -25.61 -16.42 -14.45
C THR A 30 -24.87 -15.47 -13.52
N ARG A 31 -25.60 -14.75 -12.65
CA ARG A 31 -24.99 -13.92 -11.59
C ARG A 31 -24.14 -14.75 -10.62
N GLU A 32 -24.66 -15.87 -10.13
CA GLU A 32 -23.92 -16.76 -9.21
C GLU A 32 -22.64 -17.31 -9.86
N ARG A 33 -22.71 -17.69 -11.14
CA ARG A 33 -21.55 -18.18 -11.88
C ARG A 33 -20.50 -17.08 -12.05
N GLY A 34 -20.93 -15.87 -12.40
CA GLY A 34 -20.05 -14.69 -12.49
C GLY A 34 -19.42 -14.32 -11.14
N GLN A 35 -20.15 -14.43 -10.04
CA GLN A 35 -19.62 -14.20 -8.69
C GLN A 35 -18.56 -15.23 -8.32
N LYS A 36 -18.82 -16.52 -8.55
CA LYS A 36 -17.84 -17.59 -8.27
C LYS A 36 -16.56 -17.45 -9.09
N GLU A 37 -16.67 -17.05 -10.36
CA GLU A 37 -15.51 -16.80 -11.21
C GLU A 37 -14.72 -15.56 -10.76
N ALA A 38 -15.40 -14.50 -10.32
CA ALA A 38 -14.76 -13.32 -9.77
C ALA A 38 -14.03 -13.64 -8.45
N GLU A 39 -14.64 -14.42 -7.56
CA GLU A 39 -14.00 -14.89 -6.32
C GLU A 39 -12.80 -15.79 -6.60
N ALA A 40 -12.88 -16.69 -7.59
CA ALA A 40 -11.76 -17.53 -7.97
C ALA A 40 -10.58 -16.70 -8.50
N ARG A 41 -10.85 -15.70 -9.35
CA ARG A 41 -9.82 -14.77 -9.83
C ARG A 41 -9.22 -13.96 -8.68
N ALA A 42 -10.04 -13.46 -7.75
CA ALA A 42 -9.57 -12.74 -6.58
C ALA A 42 -8.62 -13.60 -5.73
N LYS A 43 -8.99 -14.87 -5.46
CA LYS A 43 -8.14 -15.82 -4.73
C LYS A 43 -6.81 -16.08 -5.42
N ILE A 44 -6.80 -16.23 -6.75
CA ILE A 44 -5.55 -16.40 -7.52
C ILE A 44 -4.67 -15.15 -7.42
N THR A 45 -5.26 -13.95 -7.53
CA THR A 45 -4.50 -12.70 -7.41
C THR A 45 -3.94 -12.50 -6.01
N GLU A 46 -4.71 -12.86 -4.97
CA GLU A 46 -4.27 -12.79 -3.58
C GLU A 46 -3.12 -13.76 -3.32
N ALA A 47 -3.22 -15.01 -3.80
CA ALA A 47 -2.15 -15.99 -3.69
C ALA A 47 -0.86 -15.51 -4.37
N ARG A 48 -0.96 -14.96 -5.59
CA ARG A 48 0.19 -14.39 -6.31
C ARG A 48 0.81 -13.19 -5.58
N LEU A 49 -0.01 -12.31 -5.01
CA LEU A 49 0.48 -11.17 -4.24
C LEU A 49 1.21 -11.62 -2.97
N LYS A 50 0.70 -12.65 -2.30
CA LYS A 50 1.34 -13.22 -1.11
C LYS A 50 2.68 -13.85 -1.44
N GLU A 51 2.75 -14.63 -2.51
CA GLU A 51 4.00 -15.25 -2.99
C GLU A 51 5.04 -14.19 -3.40
N ALA A 52 4.63 -13.16 -4.14
CA ALA A 52 5.50 -12.05 -4.52
C ALA A 52 6.05 -11.30 -3.30
N ARG A 53 5.23 -11.06 -2.27
CA ARG A 53 5.69 -10.45 -1.01
C ARG A 53 6.69 -11.34 -0.27
N GLU A 54 6.47 -12.64 -0.23
CA GLU A 54 7.40 -13.56 0.43
C GLU A 54 8.75 -13.60 -0.29
N LEU A 55 8.76 -13.63 -1.62
CA LEU A 55 9.98 -13.54 -2.43
C LEU A 55 10.72 -12.22 -2.17
N GLN A 56 10.02 -11.08 -2.14
CA GLN A 56 10.63 -9.79 -1.82
C GLN A 56 11.26 -9.76 -0.42
N ILE A 57 10.62 -10.38 0.57
CA ILE A 57 11.18 -10.47 1.92
C ILE A 57 12.44 -11.33 1.93
N ARG A 58 12.47 -12.43 1.18
CA ARG A 58 13.66 -13.29 1.04
C ARG A 58 14.79 -12.51 0.36
N GLU A 59 14.53 -11.89 -0.79
CA GLU A 59 15.51 -11.06 -1.51
C GLU A 59 16.03 -9.91 -0.64
N ALA A 60 15.16 -9.24 0.12
CA ALA A 60 15.58 -8.18 1.03
C ALA A 60 16.44 -8.69 2.18
N ARG A 61 16.20 -9.91 2.69
CA ARG A 61 17.05 -10.55 3.71
C ARG A 61 18.41 -10.92 3.12
N ASP A 62 18.44 -11.48 1.92
CA ASP A 62 19.67 -11.85 1.23
C ASP A 62 20.51 -10.63 0.85
N ASN A 63 19.87 -9.52 0.48
CA ASN A 63 20.57 -8.26 0.22
C ASN A 63 21.14 -7.66 1.51
N LYS A 64 20.41 -7.74 2.63
CA LYS A 64 20.90 -7.28 3.94
C LYS A 64 22.07 -8.10 4.46
N SER A 65 22.08 -9.41 4.25
CA SER A 65 23.20 -10.27 4.66
C SER A 65 24.46 -10.05 3.81
N LYS A 66 24.29 -9.65 2.54
CA LYS A 66 25.38 -9.32 1.61
C LYS A 66 25.88 -7.87 1.71
N ASP A 67 25.25 -7.03 2.53
CA ASP A 67 25.66 -5.63 2.69
C ASP A 67 27.10 -5.57 3.25
N PRO A 68 28.05 -4.90 2.58
CA PRO A 68 29.43 -4.79 3.06
C PRO A 68 29.53 -4.21 4.47
N ARG A 69 28.62 -3.30 4.85
CA ARG A 69 28.61 -2.73 6.22
C ARG A 69 28.26 -3.78 7.27
N ASN A 70 27.31 -4.66 6.99
CA ASN A 70 26.94 -5.73 7.91
C ASN A 70 28.02 -6.80 8.00
N LEU A 71 28.74 -7.06 6.89
CA LEU A 71 29.90 -7.94 6.89
C LEU A 71 31.07 -7.36 7.70
N GLU A 72 31.32 -6.06 7.60
CA GLU A 72 32.33 -5.36 8.41
C GLU A 72 31.95 -5.36 9.89
N LEU A 73 30.68 -5.09 10.22
CA LEU A 73 30.17 -5.18 11.59
C LEU A 73 30.30 -6.60 12.15
N ALA A 74 29.98 -7.63 11.37
CA ALA A 74 30.16 -9.02 11.78
C ALA A 74 31.63 -9.34 12.06
N ARG A 75 32.56 -8.87 11.22
CA ARG A 75 34.01 -9.02 11.44
C ARG A 75 34.49 -8.29 12.71
N LEU A 76 33.98 -7.10 12.99
CA LEU A 76 34.32 -6.35 14.19
C LEU A 76 33.80 -7.05 15.46
N VAL A 77 32.59 -7.62 15.40
CA VAL A 77 32.02 -8.41 16.50
C VAL A 77 32.84 -9.68 16.72
N GLU A 78 33.18 -10.43 15.67
CA GLU A 78 34.02 -11.62 15.77
C GLU A 78 35.42 -11.31 16.33
N ARG A 79 36.00 -10.17 15.93
CA ARG A 79 37.29 -9.70 16.44
C ARG A 79 37.24 -9.16 17.88
N ALA A 80 36.07 -8.83 18.41
CA ALA A 80 35.90 -8.39 19.80
C ALA A 80 35.79 -9.55 20.81
N VAL A 81 35.69 -10.80 20.36
CA VAL A 81 35.51 -11.97 21.23
C VAL A 81 36.80 -12.59 21.82
N PRO A 82 38.04 -12.44 21.32
CA PRO A 82 39.19 -13.14 21.88
C PRO A 82 39.83 -12.50 23.13
N THR A 83 39.21 -11.51 23.80
CA THR A 83 39.82 -10.82 24.96
C THR A 83 39.31 -11.22 26.34
N VAL A 84 38.34 -12.13 26.46
CA VAL A 84 37.80 -12.53 27.79
C VAL A 84 38.26 -13.93 28.24
N GLU A 85 38.77 -14.79 27.36
CA GLU A 85 39.13 -16.18 27.72
C GLU A 85 40.60 -16.39 28.11
N LYS A 86 41.45 -15.36 28.09
CA LYS A 86 42.86 -15.45 28.53
C LYS A 86 43.17 -14.56 29.74
N ALA A 87 42.45 -14.78 30.84
CA ALA A 87 42.92 -14.41 32.18
C ALA A 87 42.58 -15.55 33.14
N ALA A 88 43.63 -16.31 33.47
CA ALA A 88 43.89 -17.34 34.47
C ALA A 88 42.88 -17.66 35.62
N PRO A 89 43.00 -18.86 36.23
CA PRO A 89 41.97 -19.53 37.02
C PRO A 89 42.01 -19.21 38.52
N GLY A 90 40.86 -19.35 39.16
CA GLY A 90 40.73 -19.45 40.61
C GLY A 90 40.49 -18.12 41.32
N VAL A 91 39.31 -17.98 41.94
CA VAL A 91 39.11 -17.57 43.33
C VAL A 91 37.60 -17.61 43.59
N GLU A 92 37.28 -18.16 44.75
CA GLU A 92 35.95 -18.49 45.25
C GLU A 92 35.02 -17.29 45.42
N LYS A 93 33.73 -17.63 45.51
CA LYS A 93 32.62 -16.96 46.20
C LYS A 93 33.05 -15.83 47.15
N ILE A 94 32.32 -14.71 47.13
CA ILE A 94 31.66 -14.05 48.28
C ILE A 94 31.10 -12.69 47.80
N ALA A 95 29.77 -12.56 47.84
CA ALA A 95 29.09 -11.27 48.02
C ALA A 95 29.19 -10.88 49.51
N PRO A 96 29.19 -9.60 49.95
CA PRO A 96 28.11 -8.63 49.69
C PRO A 96 28.59 -7.17 49.48
N GLY A 97 27.72 -6.34 48.91
CA GLY A 97 28.06 -4.99 48.44
C GLY A 97 28.09 -3.87 49.49
N VAL A 98 28.54 -2.68 49.06
CA VAL A 98 27.98 -1.34 49.32
C VAL A 98 28.53 -0.37 48.25
N GLN A 99 27.72 0.63 47.93
CA GLN A 99 27.65 1.54 46.79
C GLN A 99 28.56 2.78 46.84
N LYS A 100 28.84 3.37 45.66
CA LYS A 100 28.57 4.77 45.23
C LYS A 100 29.41 5.09 43.98
N SER A 101 29.02 5.88 42.98
CA SER A 101 27.77 6.50 42.52
C SER A 101 28.12 7.29 41.26
N GLY A 102 27.45 7.07 40.14
CA GLY A 102 27.55 7.90 38.94
C GLY A 102 26.40 7.56 38.01
N GLY A 103 25.37 8.41 37.98
CA GLY A 103 24.02 8.03 37.61
C GLY A 103 23.76 7.91 36.11
N SER A 104 23.02 6.86 35.76
CA SER A 104 21.80 6.97 34.97
C SER A 104 21.09 5.61 35.06
N LYS A 105 19.82 5.67 35.44
CA LYS A 105 18.94 4.54 35.75
C LYS A 105 18.97 3.52 34.62
N GLY A 106 19.38 2.30 34.92
CA GLY A 106 19.26 1.17 34.00
C GLY A 106 17.78 0.92 33.72
N VAL A 107 17.33 1.29 32.51
CA VAL A 107 16.02 0.93 32.00
C VAL A 107 16.09 -0.53 31.57
N SER A 108 15.35 -1.39 32.24
CA SER A 108 15.20 -2.81 31.90
C SER A 108 14.37 -2.97 30.62
N LEU A 109 15.01 -2.79 29.45
CA LEU A 109 14.40 -2.83 28.12
C LEU A 109 13.93 -4.23 27.65
N TYR A 110 14.01 -5.26 28.46
CA TYR A 110 13.63 -6.61 28.02
C TYR A 110 12.12 -6.83 27.98
N LYS A 111 11.35 -6.11 28.80
CA LYS A 111 9.87 -6.19 28.79
C LYS A 111 9.22 -5.17 27.83
N ASP A 112 9.88 -4.03 27.62
CA ASP A 112 9.40 -3.00 26.69
C ASP A 112 9.79 -3.27 25.23
N ARG A 113 10.80 -4.10 24.92
CA ARG A 113 11.16 -4.40 23.52
C ARG A 113 10.04 -5.13 22.78
N TYR A 114 9.28 -5.99 23.46
CA TYR A 114 8.15 -6.70 22.84
C TYR A 114 6.91 -5.80 22.67
N LEU A 115 6.65 -4.91 23.63
CA LEU A 115 5.58 -3.92 23.51
C LEU A 115 5.92 -2.81 22.50
N SER A 116 7.16 -2.33 22.49
CA SER A 116 7.67 -1.35 21.52
C SER A 116 7.72 -1.92 20.10
N GLN A 117 7.98 -3.22 19.90
CA GLN A 117 7.95 -3.83 18.57
C GLN A 117 6.51 -4.04 18.06
N ALA A 118 5.56 -4.31 18.97
CA ALA A 118 4.13 -4.35 18.64
C ALA A 118 3.58 -2.94 18.36
N ASP A 119 3.97 -1.94 19.16
CA ASP A 119 3.57 -0.55 18.99
C ASP A 119 4.26 0.10 17.80
N THR A 120 5.50 -0.24 17.45
CA THR A 120 6.13 0.22 16.20
C THR A 120 5.58 -0.49 14.98
N ALA A 121 5.08 -1.72 15.08
CA ALA A 121 4.33 -2.35 13.99
C ALA A 121 2.95 -1.71 13.81
N HIS A 122 2.25 -1.41 14.91
CA HIS A 122 0.95 -0.74 14.88
C HIS A 122 1.06 0.76 14.53
N THR A 123 2.08 1.47 15.00
CA THR A 123 2.37 2.85 14.59
C THR A 123 3.07 2.92 13.25
N ALA A 124 3.79 1.92 12.75
CA ALA A 124 4.25 1.90 11.35
C ALA A 124 3.07 1.66 10.39
N MET A 125 2.10 0.83 10.76
CA MET A 125 0.84 0.68 10.01
C MET A 125 -0.07 1.89 10.14
N ALA A 126 -0.17 2.48 11.33
CA ALA A 126 -0.93 3.70 11.54
C ALA A 126 -0.22 4.90 10.92
N THR A 127 1.11 5.02 10.93
CA THR A 127 1.81 6.11 10.24
C THR A 127 1.78 5.91 8.74
N THR A 128 1.88 4.71 8.18
CA THR A 128 1.66 4.53 6.72
C THR A 128 0.21 4.80 6.31
N ALA A 129 -0.77 4.40 7.12
CA ALA A 129 -2.19 4.71 6.86
C ALA A 129 -2.52 6.19 7.10
N THR A 130 -1.91 6.84 8.09
CA THR A 130 -2.18 8.24 8.43
C THR A 130 -1.35 9.19 7.59
N THR A 131 -0.13 8.86 7.15
CA THR A 131 0.59 9.65 6.13
C THR A 131 -0.04 9.50 4.76
N ALA A 132 -0.64 8.34 4.44
CA ALA A 132 -1.42 8.17 3.20
C ALA A 132 -2.77 8.91 3.26
N ALA A 133 -3.43 8.97 4.43
CA ALA A 133 -4.71 9.66 4.61
C ALA A 133 -4.59 11.16 4.87
N THR A 134 -3.49 11.66 5.43
CA THR A 134 -3.24 13.11 5.66
C THR A 134 -2.45 13.79 4.55
N ALA A 135 -1.77 13.03 3.67
CA ALA A 135 -1.20 13.60 2.43
C ALA A 135 -2.26 13.92 1.37
N ALA A 136 -3.51 13.46 1.56
CA ALA A 136 -4.61 13.69 0.63
C ALA A 136 -5.37 15.01 0.85
N SER A 137 -5.10 15.76 1.92
CA SER A 137 -5.89 16.96 2.27
C SER A 137 -5.07 18.21 2.62
N GLN A 138 -3.76 18.17 2.48
CA GLN A 138 -2.94 19.38 2.64
C GLN A 138 -2.24 19.68 1.31
N PRO A 139 -2.39 20.89 0.73
CA PRO A 139 -1.48 21.35 -0.30
C PRO A 139 -0.12 21.46 0.37
N LEU A 140 0.64 20.37 0.30
CA LEU A 140 2.00 20.32 0.80
C LEU A 140 2.77 21.25 -0.14
N MET A 141 2.85 22.53 0.24
CA MET A 141 3.74 23.55 -0.30
C MET A 141 5.17 23.04 -0.10
N ARG A 142 5.54 22.04 -0.89
CA ARG A 142 6.88 21.48 -0.95
C ARG A 142 7.69 22.53 -1.66
N TYR A 143 8.59 23.15 -0.91
CA TYR A 143 9.54 24.13 -1.43
C TYR A 143 10.23 23.55 -2.67
N ASP A 144 9.92 24.16 -3.81
CA ASP A 144 10.50 23.86 -5.10
C ASP A 144 11.60 24.88 -5.38
N SER A 145 12.81 24.55 -4.96
CA SER A 145 13.99 25.37 -5.28
C SER A 145 14.57 24.96 -6.63
N THR A 146 15.14 25.93 -7.36
CA THR A 146 15.86 25.70 -8.61
C THR A 146 17.02 24.71 -8.43
N GLU A 147 17.72 24.81 -7.29
CA GLU A 147 18.78 23.88 -6.89
C GLU A 147 18.29 22.44 -6.78
N ARG A 148 17.08 22.23 -6.24
CA ARG A 148 16.47 20.90 -6.13
C ARG A 148 16.16 20.33 -7.50
N ARG A 149 15.60 21.12 -8.42
CA ARG A 149 15.34 20.70 -9.80
C ARG A 149 16.63 20.29 -10.53
N MET A 150 17.70 21.05 -10.33
CA MET A 150 19.02 20.75 -10.92
C MET A 150 19.66 19.49 -10.33
N ALA A 151 19.58 19.30 -9.01
CA ALA A 151 20.10 18.11 -8.35
C ALA A 151 19.37 16.83 -8.83
N ILE A 152 18.05 16.89 -8.99
CA ILE A 152 17.25 15.79 -9.52
C ILE A 152 17.64 15.52 -10.99
N ALA A 153 17.72 16.55 -11.83
CA ALA A 153 18.11 16.39 -13.24
C ALA A 153 19.51 15.76 -13.38
N ALA A 154 20.49 16.22 -12.59
CA ALA A 154 21.85 15.69 -12.58
C ALA A 154 21.89 14.22 -12.11
N HIS A 155 21.07 13.87 -11.11
CA HIS A 155 20.95 12.50 -10.63
C HIS A 155 20.32 11.57 -11.69
N LEU A 156 19.27 12.02 -12.37
CA LEU A 156 18.59 11.25 -13.41
C LEU A 156 19.48 11.06 -14.65
N ALA A 157 20.26 12.07 -15.02
CA ALA A 157 21.26 11.98 -16.06
C ALA A 157 22.38 10.98 -15.70
N ARG A 158 22.84 10.97 -14.45
CA ARG A 158 23.85 10.01 -13.95
C ARG A 158 23.37 8.56 -14.01
N ILE A 159 22.07 8.32 -13.81
CA ILE A 159 21.45 6.99 -13.90
C ILE A 159 21.20 6.56 -15.35
N GLY A 160 21.37 7.46 -16.33
CA GLY A 160 21.13 7.17 -17.74
C GLY A 160 19.63 7.16 -18.11
N VAL A 161 18.80 7.86 -17.35
CA VAL A 161 17.37 7.99 -17.65
C VAL A 161 17.18 8.89 -18.86
N ALA A 162 16.40 8.43 -19.84
CA ALA A 162 16.05 9.22 -21.02
C ALA A 162 15.40 10.57 -20.61
N PRO A 163 15.68 11.67 -21.32
CA PRO A 163 15.27 13.02 -20.91
C PRO A 163 13.74 13.17 -20.77
N GLU A 164 12.98 12.46 -21.60
CA GLU A 164 11.51 12.44 -21.53
C GLU A 164 10.99 11.83 -20.22
N LEU A 165 11.60 10.74 -19.76
CA LEU A 165 11.24 10.09 -18.50
C LEU A 165 11.76 10.88 -17.30
N ALA A 166 12.87 11.60 -17.48
CA ALA A 166 13.43 12.47 -16.46
C ALA A 166 12.49 13.65 -16.17
N ALA A 167 11.89 14.27 -17.20
CA ALA A 167 10.92 15.35 -17.03
C ALA A 167 9.67 14.92 -16.25
N VAL A 168 9.13 13.74 -16.55
CA VAL A 168 7.99 13.16 -15.82
C VAL A 168 8.36 12.86 -14.37
N ARG A 169 9.54 12.28 -14.13
CA ARG A 169 10.03 12.00 -12.77
C ARG A 169 10.25 13.28 -11.97
N MET A 170 10.83 14.30 -12.59
CA MET A 170 10.99 15.63 -12.00
C MET A 170 9.64 16.23 -11.62
N LEU A 171 8.62 16.10 -12.45
CA LEU A 171 7.28 16.60 -12.16
C LEU A 171 6.67 15.91 -10.93
N VAL A 172 6.84 14.59 -10.81
CA VAL A 172 6.40 13.81 -9.64
C VAL A 172 7.19 14.20 -8.39
N GLU A 173 8.51 14.36 -8.49
CA GLU A 173 9.35 14.71 -7.35
C GLU A 173 9.16 16.16 -6.89
N VAL A 174 8.80 17.08 -7.79
CA VAL A 174 8.39 18.46 -7.51
C VAL A 174 6.94 18.54 -6.98
N GLY A 175 6.21 17.42 -6.97
CA GLY A 175 4.85 17.33 -6.42
C GLY A 175 3.75 17.87 -7.34
N GLN A 176 4.09 18.17 -8.60
CA GLN A 176 3.14 18.55 -9.64
C GLN A 176 2.60 17.34 -10.42
N GLY A 177 3.21 16.16 -10.25
CA GLY A 177 2.81 14.91 -10.87
C GLY A 177 2.30 13.90 -9.85
N GLN A 178 1.25 13.18 -10.20
CA GLN A 178 0.80 12.02 -9.44
C GLN A 178 1.67 10.81 -9.80
N ALA A 179 2.11 10.04 -8.79
CA ALA A 179 2.83 8.80 -9.05
C ALA A 179 1.93 7.80 -9.80
N LEU A 180 2.52 7.02 -10.70
CA LEU A 180 1.79 6.05 -11.53
C LEU A 180 0.96 5.07 -10.68
N GLU A 181 1.50 4.62 -9.56
CA GLU A 181 0.83 3.71 -8.63
C GLU A 181 -0.41 4.35 -7.98
N ASP A 182 -0.33 5.65 -7.67
CA ASP A 182 -1.44 6.41 -7.09
C ASP A 182 -2.51 6.72 -8.14
N ALA A 183 -2.11 6.98 -9.38
CA ALA A 183 -3.03 7.20 -10.50
C ALA A 183 -3.84 5.93 -10.85
N VAL A 184 -3.23 4.75 -10.74
CA VAL A 184 -3.92 3.47 -10.95
C VAL A 184 -4.91 3.19 -9.83
N ARG A 185 -4.57 3.54 -8.57
CA ARG A 185 -5.47 3.37 -7.42
C ARG A 185 -6.62 4.39 -7.39
N ALA A 186 -6.41 5.62 -7.88
CA ALA A 186 -7.43 6.67 -7.95
C ALA A 186 -8.41 6.54 -9.14
N LYS A 187 -8.22 5.53 -10.00
CA LYS A 187 -8.99 5.34 -11.23
C LYS A 187 -10.51 5.10 -11.07
N PRO A 188 -11.08 4.61 -9.95
CA PRO A 188 -12.54 4.54 -9.82
C PRO A 188 -13.21 5.91 -9.51
N ASP A 189 -12.48 6.88 -8.95
CA ASP A 189 -13.05 8.18 -8.55
C ASP A 189 -12.87 9.29 -9.60
N ALA A 190 -11.78 9.23 -10.38
CA ALA A 190 -11.51 10.22 -11.43
C ALA A 190 -12.58 10.23 -12.54
N GLN A 191 -13.18 9.08 -12.87
CA GLN A 191 -14.29 9.01 -13.84
C GLN A 191 -15.56 9.69 -13.34
N ARG A 192 -15.81 9.70 -12.01
CA ARG A 192 -16.91 10.44 -11.40
C ARG A 192 -16.64 11.95 -11.35
N ALA A 193 -15.40 12.35 -11.06
CA ALA A 193 -15.01 13.76 -10.99
C ALA A 193 -14.98 14.48 -12.35
N VAL A 194 -14.67 13.76 -13.43
CA VAL A 194 -14.77 14.31 -14.80
C VAL A 194 -16.23 14.51 -15.20
N GLY A 195 -17.12 13.59 -14.80
CA GLY A 195 -18.56 13.72 -15.03
C GLY A 195 -19.21 14.90 -14.28
N THR A 196 -18.75 15.23 -13.08
CA THR A 196 -19.27 16.39 -12.32
C THR A 196 -18.75 17.72 -12.85
N ARG A 197 -17.45 17.82 -13.20
CA ARG A 197 -16.89 19.04 -13.81
C ARG A 197 -17.46 19.34 -15.19
N ALA A 198 -17.75 18.33 -16.00
CA ALA A 198 -18.39 18.53 -17.31
C ALA A 198 -19.79 19.16 -17.17
N ARG A 199 -20.56 18.74 -16.18
CA ARG A 199 -21.92 19.28 -15.91
C ARG A 199 -21.90 20.71 -15.36
N GLU A 200 -20.90 21.07 -14.56
CA GLU A 200 -20.74 22.44 -14.06
C GLU A 200 -20.35 23.44 -15.16
N ILE A 201 -19.56 23.00 -16.15
CA ILE A 201 -19.16 23.83 -17.29
C ILE A 201 -20.35 24.08 -18.23
N GLU A 202 -21.20 23.07 -18.48
CA GLU A 202 -22.44 23.25 -19.25
C GLU A 202 -23.44 24.18 -18.55
N ALA A 203 -23.59 24.07 -17.22
CA ALA A 203 -24.48 24.94 -16.44
C ALA A 203 -24.06 26.42 -16.53
N ARG A 204 -22.76 26.72 -16.40
CA ARG A 204 -22.21 28.09 -16.58
C ARG A 204 -22.23 28.58 -18.03
N GLY A 205 -22.31 27.67 -19.01
CA GLY A 205 -22.51 28.02 -20.42
C GLY A 205 -23.91 28.56 -20.69
N LEU A 206 -24.92 27.93 -20.08
CA LEU A 206 -26.34 28.30 -20.23
C LEU A 206 -26.70 29.63 -19.56
N GLU A 207 -26.03 29.99 -18.46
CA GLU A 207 -26.25 31.25 -17.74
C GLU A 207 -25.76 32.48 -18.53
N ARG A 208 -24.75 32.32 -19.40
CA ARG A 208 -24.22 33.40 -20.24
C ARG A 208 -25.04 33.72 -21.48
N VAL A 209 -26.00 32.86 -21.84
CA VAL A 209 -26.87 33.02 -23.02
C VAL A 209 -28.19 33.73 -22.67
N ARG A 210 -28.48 33.94 -21.38
CA ARG A 210 -29.73 34.56 -20.90
C ARG A 210 -29.59 36.00 -20.38
N GLN A 211 -28.41 36.62 -20.51
CA GLN A 211 -28.20 38.04 -20.20
C GLN A 211 -28.19 38.88 -21.48
#